data_AF-A0A238VAP1-F1
#
_entry.id   AF-A0A238VAP1-F1
#
_cell.length_a   1.000
_cell.length_b   1.000
_cell.length_c   1.000
_cell.angle_alpha   90.00
_cell.angle_beta   90.00
_cell.angle_gamma   90.00
#
_symmetry.space_group_name_H-M   'P 1'
#
loop_
_entity.id
_entity.type
_entity.pdbx_description
1 polymer ?
#
loop_
_entity_poly.entity_id
_entity_poly.type
_entity_poly.pdbx_seq_one_letter_code
_entity_poly.pdbx_strand_id
1 'polypeptide(L)' 'MSGPGPQRPADIGAPRMVAYALLVGSAAYVLTVAFGPDGLLLRVVTAALLGVGYVAAVHAVGTLRRRRAIR' A
#
# COMPACT_ATOMS: atom_id res chain seq x y z
N MET A 1 -3.14 -28.89 19.56
CA MET A 1 -2.63 -27.75 18.77
C MET A 1 -3.78 -26.76 18.56
N SER A 2 -3.91 -25.74 19.41
CA SER A 2 -4.87 -24.65 19.21
C SER A 2 -4.16 -23.51 18.50
N GLY A 3 -4.41 -23.37 17.19
CA GLY A 3 -3.94 -22.20 16.45
C GLY A 3 -4.55 -20.91 17.02
N PRO A 4 -3.96 -19.74 16.75
CA PRO A 4 -4.56 -18.47 17.16
C PRO A 4 -6.01 -18.42 16.66
N GLY A 5 -6.94 -18.14 17.57
CA GLY A 5 -8.35 -18.01 17.24
C GLY A 5 -8.58 -16.92 16.18
N PRO A 6 -9.71 -16.94 15.46
CA PRO A 6 -10.00 -15.94 14.44
C PRO A 6 -9.92 -14.53 15.01
N GLN A 7 -9.10 -13.69 14.39
CA GLN A 7 -8.88 -12.30 14.81
C GLN A 7 -10.19 -11.53 14.66
N ARG A 8 -10.73 -10.98 15.75
CA ARG A 8 -11.99 -10.22 15.69
C ARG A 8 -11.72 -8.83 15.11
N PRO A 9 -12.66 -8.23 14.38
CA PRO A 9 -12.51 -6.86 13.88
C PRO A 9 -12.20 -5.85 14.99
N ALA A 10 -12.75 -6.06 16.20
CA ALA A 10 -12.49 -5.23 17.38
C ALA A 10 -11.03 -5.31 17.89
N ASP A 11 -10.29 -6.37 17.53
CA ASP A 11 -8.88 -6.56 17.91
C ASP A 11 -7.93 -5.83 16.94
N ILE A 12 -8.45 -5.21 15.88
CA ILE A 12 -7.69 -4.47 14.89
C ILE A 12 -7.63 -3.01 15.34
N GLY A 13 -6.50 -2.60 15.91
CA GLY A 13 -6.28 -1.21 16.28
C GLY A 13 -6.48 -0.25 15.08
N ALA A 14 -6.96 0.96 15.36
CA ALA A 14 -7.27 1.96 14.34
C ALA A 14 -6.17 2.18 13.28
N PRO A 15 -4.86 2.20 13.61
CA PRO A 15 -3.81 2.34 12.59
C PRO A 15 -3.82 1.23 11.55
N ARG A 16 -4.05 -0.01 11.99
CA ARG A 16 -4.07 -1.19 11.11
C ARG A 16 -5.32 -1.21 10.25
N MET A 17 -6.46 -0.79 10.81
CA MET A 17 -7.71 -0.63 10.06
C MET A 17 -7.55 0.43 8.95
N VAL A 18 -6.98 1.59 9.27
CA VAL A 18 -6.72 2.66 8.28
C VAL A 18 -5.77 2.16 7.19
N ALA A 19 -4.70 1.45 7.54
CA ALA A 19 -3.78 0.88 6.56
C ALA A 19 -4.49 -0.11 5.61
N TYR A 20 -5.36 -0.98 6.13
CA TYR A 20 -6.14 -1.88 5.29
C TYR A 20 -7.14 -1.15 4.40
N ALA A 21 -7.85 -0.15 4.93
CA ALA A 21 -8.79 0.64 4.16
C ALA A 21 -8.08 1.37 2.99
N LEU A 22 -6.92 1.97 3.25
CA LEU A 22 -6.10 2.60 2.22
C LEU A 22 -5.60 1.59 1.19
N LEU A 23 -5.16 0.40 1.63
CA LEU A 23 -4.69 -0.65 0.72
C LEU A 23 -5.81 -1.14 -0.21
N VAL A 24 -6.97 -1.48 0.35
CA VAL A 24 -8.12 -1.97 -0.43
C VAL A 24 -8.67 -0.88 -1.34
N GLY A 25 -8.82 0.35 -0.81
CA GLY A 25 -9.32 1.49 -1.58
C GLY A 25 -8.39 1.88 -2.73
N SER A 26 -7.08 1.91 -2.50
CA SER A 26 -6.11 2.19 -3.56
C SER A 26 -6.08 1.09 -4.62
N ALA A 27 -6.17 -0.19 -4.24
CA ALA A 27 -6.26 -1.29 -5.19
C ALA A 27 -7.52 -1.19 -6.07
N ALA A 28 -8.69 -0.91 -5.46
CA ALA A 28 -9.93 -0.70 -6.18
C ALA A 28 -9.83 0.49 -7.14
N TYR A 29 -9.26 1.61 -6.70
CA TYR A 29 -9.05 2.79 -7.53
C TYR A 29 -8.16 2.48 -8.75
N VAL A 30 -7.04 1.78 -8.57
CA VAL A 30 -6.15 1.39 -9.67
C VAL A 30 -6.88 0.52 -10.70
N LEU A 31 -7.71 -0.42 -10.26
CA LEU A 31 -8.51 -1.24 -11.18
C LEU A 31 -9.52 -0.40 -11.95
N THR A 32 -10.20 0.55 -11.29
CA THR A 32 -11.12 1.47 -11.95
C THR A 32 -10.40 2.33 -12.98
N VAL A 33 -9.23 2.88 -12.68
CA VAL A 33 -8.47 3.69 -13.64
C VAL A 33 -7.98 2.84 -14.82
N ALA A 34 -7.48 1.63 -14.55
CA ALA A 34 -6.89 0.76 -15.56
C ALA A 34 -7.93 0.22 -16.56
N PHE A 35 -9.12 -0.13 -16.08
CA PHE A 35 -10.15 -0.81 -16.89
C PHE A 35 -11.43 0.00 -17.10
N GLY A 36 -11.59 1.11 -16.39
CA GLY A 36 -12.73 2.00 -16.53
C GLY A 36 -12.68 2.83 -17.81
N PRO A 37 -13.74 3.60 -18.08
CA PRO A 37 -13.86 4.42 -19.28
C PRO A 37 -12.94 5.65 -19.28
N ASP A 38 -12.12 5.82 -18.23
CA ASP A 38 -11.22 6.94 -18.07
C ASP A 38 -10.18 7.02 -19.21
N GLY A 39 -9.80 8.25 -19.54
CA GLY A 39 -8.87 8.53 -20.63
C GLY A 39 -7.43 8.06 -20.35
N LEU A 40 -6.66 7.88 -21.44
CA LEU A 40 -5.24 7.47 -21.42
C LEU A 40 -4.39 8.30 -20.45
N LEU A 41 -4.64 9.62 -20.38
CA LEU A 41 -3.88 10.53 -19.50
C LEU A 41 -3.98 10.13 -18.03
N LEU A 42 -5.18 9.77 -17.55
CA LEU A 42 -5.37 9.36 -16.15
C LEU A 42 -4.57 8.10 -15.85
N ARG A 43 -4.61 7.10 -16.74
CA ARG A 43 -3.85 5.85 -16.61
C ARG A 43 -2.35 6.10 -16.54
N VAL A 44 -1.82 6.96 -17.42
CA VAL A 44 -0.39 7.30 -17.45
C VAL A 44 0.03 8.03 -16.17
N VAL A 45 -0.75 9.01 -15.72
CA VAL A 45 -0.46 9.76 -14.49
C VAL A 45 -0.48 8.82 -13.27
N THR A 46 -1.51 7.97 -13.14
CA THR A 46 -1.59 7.00 -12.04
C THR A 46 -0.41 6.02 -12.07
N ALA A 47 -0.05 5.49 -13.24
CA ALA A 47 1.11 4.60 -13.37
C ALA A 47 2.42 5.30 -12.98
N ALA A 48 2.63 6.55 -13.40
CA ALA A 48 3.81 7.33 -13.05
C ALA A 48 3.90 7.58 -11.54
N LEU A 49 2.79 7.97 -10.89
CA LEU A 49 2.75 8.19 -9.45
C LEU A 49 3.05 6.91 -8.66
N LEU A 50 2.50 5.76 -9.08
CA LEU A 50 2.80 4.47 -8.47
C LEU A 50 4.28 4.10 -8.61
N GLY A 51 4.87 4.32 -9.79
CA GLY A 51 6.30 4.09 -10.03
C GLY A 51 7.19 4.94 -9.13
N VAL A 52 6.93 6.26 -9.07
CA VAL A 52 7.67 7.18 -8.20
C VAL A 52 7.51 6.79 -6.73
N GLY A 53 6.29 6.47 -6.30
CA GLY A 53 5.99 6.03 -4.93
C GLY A 53 6.76 4.75 -4.56
N TYR A 54 6.82 3.77 -5.46
CA TYR A 54 7.58 2.55 -5.26
C TYR A 54 9.07 2.81 -5.09
N VAL A 55 9.68 3.62 -5.98
CA VAL A 55 11.09 3.97 -5.90
C VAL A 55 11.41 4.70 -4.59
N ALA A 56 10.57 5.66 -4.18
CA ALA A 56 10.72 6.37 -2.92
C ALA A 56 10.64 5.42 -1.71
N ALA A 57 9.69 4.48 -1.71
CA ALA A 57 9.56 3.48 -0.66
C ALA A 57 10.78 2.56 -0.57
N VAL A 58 11.26 2.04 -1.70
CA VAL A 58 12.48 1.21 -1.76
C VAL A 58 13.69 1.98 -1.24
N HIS A 59 13.83 3.25 -1.64
CA HIS A 59 14.91 4.11 -1.17
C HIS A 59 14.84 4.35 0.35
N ALA A 60 13.64 4.68 0.88
CA ALA A 60 13.43 4.88 2.31
C ALA A 60 13.74 3.60 3.11
N VAL A 61 13.28 2.43 2.66
CA VAL A 61 13.58 1.15 3.32
C VAL A 61 15.09 0.86 3.28
N GLY A 62 15.74 1.10 2.14
CA GLY A 62 17.18 0.93 1.99
C GLY A 62 17.99 1.80 2.96
N THR A 63 17.62 3.07 3.11
CA THR A 63 18.29 4.00 4.02
C THR A 63 18.05 3.64 5.50
N LEU A 64 16.82 3.24 5.87
CA LEU A 64 16.50 2.80 7.23
C LEU A 64 17.26 1.52 7.61
N ARG A 65 17.36 0.54 6.71
CA ARG A 65 18.12 -0.69 6.95
C ARG A 65 19.61 -0.41 7.15
N ARG A 66 20.20 0.46 6.32
CA ARG A 66 21.61 0.87 6.49
C ARG A 66 21.85 1.53 7.85
N ARG A 67 20.97 2.43 8.29
CA ARG A 67 21.08 3.09 9.61
C ARG A 67 21.02 2.10 10.79
N ARG A 68 20.23 1.03 10.65
CA ARG A 68 20.11 -0.01 11.70
C ARG A 68 21.32 -0.94 11.76
N ALA A 69 22.02 -1.16 10.65
CA ALA A 69 23.20 -2.03 10.61
C ALA A 69 24.48 -1.37 11.16
N ILE A 70 24.50 -0.04 11.26
CA ILE A 70 25.66 0.75 11.74
C ILE A 70 25.56 1.04 13.25
N ARG A 71 24.38 0.82 13.87
CA ARG A 71 24.16 0.89 15.32
C ARG A 71 24.29 -0.50 15.93
#